data_AF-A0A091R9J9-F1
#
_entry.id   AF-A0A091R9J9-F1
#
_cell.length_a   1.000
_cell.length_b   1.000
_cell.length_c   1.000
_cell.angle_alpha   90.00
_cell.angle_beta   90.00
_cell.angle_gamma   90.00
#
_symmetry.space_group_name_H-M   'P 1'
#
loop_
_entity.id
_entity.type
_entity.pdbx_description
1 polymer ?
#
loop_
_entity_poly.entity_id
_entity_poly.type
_entity_poly.pdbx_seq_one_letter_code
_entity_poly.pdbx_strand_id
1 'polypeptide(L)'
;RTVQNRDQMRANVINEIMSTERHYIKHLKDICEVQGGLGHAGVARDEQLKIIFGNIEDIYRFQMGFVRDLEKQYNNEDPHLSEIGPCFLEHQDGFWIYSEYCNNHLDACMELSKLMKDSRYQHFFEACRLLQQMIDIAIDGFLLTPVQKICKYPLQLAELLKYTAQDH
;
A
#
# COMPACT_ATOMS: atom_id res chain seq x y z
N ARG A 1 -6.33 33.45 10.62
CA ARG A 1 -5.82 32.20 10.01
C ARG A 1 -4.48 32.55 9.38
N THR A 2 -3.38 32.15 10.01
CA THR A 2 -2.02 32.35 9.48
C THR A 2 -1.89 31.49 8.23
N VAL A 3 -1.64 32.11 7.08
CA VAL A 3 -1.31 31.41 5.83
C VAL A 3 -0.01 30.65 6.12
N GLN A 4 -0.04 29.32 6.12
CA GLN A 4 1.18 28.53 6.26
C GLN A 4 2.12 28.85 5.10
N ASN A 5 3.41 29.03 5.39
CA ASN A 5 4.44 29.28 4.38
C ASN A 5 4.41 28.16 3.33
N ARG A 6 4.64 28.49 2.04
CA ARG A 6 4.59 27.53 0.93
C ARG A 6 5.54 26.35 1.17
N ASP A 7 6.74 26.61 1.67
CA ASP A 7 7.73 25.58 1.98
C ASP A 7 7.26 24.67 3.11
N GLN A 8 6.57 25.23 4.12
CA GLN A 8 5.95 24.45 5.18
C GLN A 8 4.84 23.54 4.62
N MET A 9 4.04 24.03 3.68
CA MET A 9 3.02 23.21 3.01
C MET A 9 3.65 22.09 2.19
N ARG A 10 4.72 22.38 1.44
CA ARG A 10 5.48 21.35 0.70
C ARG A 10 6.06 20.30 1.65
N ALA A 11 6.70 20.72 2.75
CA ALA A 11 7.19 19.81 3.79
C ALA A 11 6.07 18.92 4.36
N ASN A 12 4.89 19.48 4.62
CA ASN A 12 3.74 18.70 5.11
C ASN A 12 3.31 17.64 4.09
N VAL A 13 3.24 17.99 2.81
CA VAL A 13 2.90 17.03 1.74
C VAL A 13 3.95 15.93 1.60
N ILE A 14 5.24 16.27 1.63
CA ILE A 14 6.33 15.27 1.62
C ILE A 14 6.20 14.33 2.81
N ASN A 15 6.01 14.86 4.02
CA ASN A 15 5.86 14.06 5.23
C ASN A 15 4.63 13.15 5.18
N GLU A 16 3.52 13.63 4.61
CA GLU A 16 2.32 12.82 4.40
C GLU A 16 2.58 11.69 3.40
N ILE A 17 3.25 11.96 2.28
CA ILE A 17 3.64 10.93 1.31
C ILE A 17 4.48 9.87 2.00
N MET A 18 5.59 10.26 2.65
CA MET A 18 6.49 9.34 3.34
C MET A 18 5.78 8.52 4.43
N SER A 19 4.92 9.17 5.22
CA SER A 19 4.12 8.51 6.24
C SER A 19 3.16 7.49 5.61
N THR A 20 2.41 7.88 4.59
CA THR A 20 1.44 7.00 3.94
C THR A 20 2.10 5.83 3.20
N GLU A 21 3.29 6.01 2.61
CA GLU A 21 4.09 4.92 2.06
C GLU A 21 4.49 3.90 3.14
N ARG A 22 4.97 4.36 4.30
CA ARG A 22 5.36 3.49 5.42
C ARG A 22 4.19 2.71 6.01
N HIS A 23 3.02 3.34 6.11
CA HIS A 23 1.80 2.64 6.53
C HIS A 23 1.35 1.62 5.48
N TYR A 24 1.41 1.99 4.21
CA TYR A 24 1.01 1.11 3.11
C TYR A 24 1.89 -0.13 3.01
N ILE A 25 3.22 0.02 3.08
CA ILE A 25 4.14 -1.13 3.05
C ILE A 25 3.97 -2.04 4.28
N LYS A 26 3.62 -1.47 5.45
CA LYS A 26 3.25 -2.28 6.62
C LYS A 26 1.99 -3.10 6.33
N HIS A 27 0.94 -2.49 5.78
CA HIS A 27 -0.27 -3.23 5.42
C HIS A 27 0.00 -4.35 4.42
N LEU A 28 0.83 -4.11 3.40
CA LEU A 28 1.25 -5.14 2.45
C LEU A 28 1.96 -6.31 3.13
N LYS A 29 2.87 -6.01 4.06
CA LYS A 29 3.55 -7.02 4.87
C LYS A 29 2.55 -7.84 5.67
N ASP A 30 1.64 -7.19 6.39
CA ASP A 30 0.62 -7.87 7.21
C ASP A 30 -0.25 -8.79 6.34
N ILE A 31 -0.64 -8.36 5.13
CA ILE A 31 -1.41 -9.18 4.16
C ILE A 31 -0.61 -10.41 3.69
N CYS A 32 0.68 -10.24 3.37
CA CYS A 32 1.54 -11.36 2.97
C CYS A 32 1.70 -12.39 4.10
N GLU A 33 1.76 -11.93 5.35
CA GLU A 33 1.81 -12.83 6.51
C GLU A 33 0.50 -13.60 6.71
N VAL A 34 -0.67 -12.98 6.44
CA VAL A 34 -1.97 -13.67 6.43
C VAL A 34 -2.03 -14.74 5.34
N GLN A 35 -1.59 -14.42 4.12
CA GLN A 35 -1.53 -15.37 3.00
C GLN A 35 -0.65 -16.57 3.36
N GLY A 36 0.56 -16.32 3.88
CA GLY A 36 1.46 -17.38 4.33
C GLY A 36 0.85 -18.22 5.45
N GLY A 37 0.16 -17.60 6.41
CA GLY A 37 -0.53 -18.30 7.48
C GLY A 37 -1.61 -19.26 6.97
N LEU A 38 -2.44 -18.82 6.01
CA LEU A 38 -3.50 -19.65 5.41
C LEU A 38 -2.92 -20.89 4.72
N GLY A 39 -1.80 -20.71 4.00
CA GLY A 39 -1.09 -21.80 3.33
C GLY A 39 -0.48 -22.80 4.31
N HIS A 40 0.30 -22.32 5.29
CA HIS A 40 0.97 -23.19 6.27
C HIS A 40 -0.02 -23.96 7.16
N ALA A 41 -1.16 -23.36 7.50
CA ALA A 41 -2.20 -24.00 8.29
C ALA A 41 -3.08 -24.97 7.47
N GLY A 42 -2.90 -25.03 6.14
CA GLY A 42 -3.73 -25.84 5.24
C GLY A 42 -5.21 -25.41 5.22
N VAL A 43 -5.49 -24.16 5.59
CA VAL A 43 -6.86 -23.62 5.66
C VAL A 43 -7.38 -23.29 4.26
N ALA A 44 -6.51 -22.82 3.36
CA ALA A 44 -6.85 -22.55 1.96
C ALA A 44 -5.97 -23.37 1.02
N ARG A 45 -6.54 -23.77 -0.14
CA ARG A 45 -5.77 -24.42 -1.23
C ARG A 45 -4.99 -23.36 -2.00
N ASP A 46 -3.90 -23.75 -2.65
CA ASP A 46 -3.06 -22.86 -3.47
C ASP A 46 -3.86 -22.08 -4.53
N GLU A 47 -4.84 -22.73 -5.17
CA GLU A 47 -5.72 -22.08 -6.13
C GLU A 47 -6.57 -20.96 -5.50
N GLN A 48 -7.06 -21.17 -4.26
CA GLN A 48 -7.82 -20.16 -3.53
C GLN A 48 -6.92 -19.02 -3.08
N LEU A 49 -5.71 -19.32 -2.61
CA LEU A 49 -4.71 -18.29 -2.27
C LEU A 49 -4.40 -17.42 -3.49
N LYS A 50 -4.19 -18.03 -4.65
CA LYS A 50 -3.93 -17.30 -5.89
C LYS A 50 -5.10 -16.40 -6.29
N ILE A 51 -6.35 -16.85 -6.15
CA ILE A 51 -7.52 -16.03 -6.46
C ILE A 51 -7.66 -14.85 -5.49
N ILE A 52 -7.48 -15.09 -4.19
CA ILE A 52 -7.71 -14.06 -3.14
C ILE A 52 -6.61 -13.00 -3.14
N PHE A 53 -5.35 -13.42 -3.24
CA PHE A 53 -4.20 -12.54 -3.03
C PHE A 53 -3.54 -12.10 -4.35
N GLY A 54 -3.78 -12.81 -5.46
CA GLY A 54 -3.21 -12.47 -6.76
C GLY A 54 -1.70 -12.33 -6.70
N ASN A 55 -1.19 -11.20 -7.20
CA ASN A 55 0.23 -10.84 -7.20
C ASN A 55 0.61 -9.87 -6.04
N ILE A 56 -0.06 -9.96 -4.88
CA ILE A 56 0.22 -9.05 -3.75
C ILE A 56 1.67 -9.11 -3.26
N GLU A 57 2.32 -10.28 -3.32
CA GLU A 57 3.74 -10.43 -2.97
C GLU A 57 4.65 -9.64 -3.93
N ASP A 58 4.30 -9.59 -5.22
CA ASP A 58 5.05 -8.81 -6.21
C ASP A 58 4.88 -7.31 -5.94
N ILE A 59 3.66 -6.88 -5.59
CA ILE A 59 3.40 -5.51 -5.14
C ILE A 59 4.23 -5.18 -3.90
N TYR A 60 4.28 -6.07 -2.91
CA TYR A 60 5.09 -5.87 -1.71
C TYR A 60 6.59 -5.76 -2.03
N ARG A 61 7.11 -6.62 -2.91
CA ARG A 61 8.51 -6.57 -3.37
C ARG A 61 8.84 -5.27 -4.09
N PHE A 62 7.98 -4.83 -5.00
CA PHE A 62 8.10 -3.55 -5.66
C PHE A 62 8.10 -2.40 -4.65
N GLN A 63 7.12 -2.41 -3.74
CA GLN A 63 6.94 -1.35 -2.75
C GLN A 63 8.15 -1.24 -1.81
N MET A 64 8.79 -2.35 -1.42
CA MET A 64 10.04 -2.31 -0.64
C MET A 64 11.15 -1.53 -1.34
N GLY A 65 11.35 -1.76 -2.64
CA GLY A 65 12.32 -1.01 -3.44
C GLY A 65 11.97 0.46 -3.53
N PHE A 66 10.72 0.75 -3.87
CA PHE A 66 10.20 2.11 -4.02
C PHE A 66 10.32 2.94 -2.74
N VAL A 67 9.89 2.40 -1.59
CA VAL A 67 9.99 3.10 -0.29
C VAL A 67 11.43 3.33 0.11
N ARG A 68 12.32 2.34 -0.07
CA ARG A 68 13.75 2.50 0.21
C ARG A 68 14.34 3.67 -0.58
N ASP A 69 13.99 3.81 -1.84
CA ASP A 69 14.56 4.85 -2.69
C ASP A 69 13.93 6.23 -2.40
N LEU A 70 12.65 6.29 -2.01
CA LEU A 70 12.06 7.50 -1.43
C LEU A 70 12.74 7.95 -0.14
N GLU A 71 13.06 7.01 0.76
CA GLU A 71 13.73 7.31 2.03
C GLU A 71 15.16 7.85 1.81
N LYS A 72 15.83 7.43 0.73
CA LYS A 72 17.14 8.01 0.35
C LYS A 72 17.03 9.45 -0.13
N GLN A 73 15.94 9.82 -0.80
CA GLN A 73 15.72 11.19 -1.28
C GLN A 73 15.13 12.13 -0.22
N TYR A 74 14.72 11.60 0.93
CA TYR A 74 14.17 12.40 2.01
C TYR A 74 15.26 13.21 2.71
N ASN A 75 15.13 14.53 2.67
CA ASN A 75 16.02 15.43 3.40
C ASN A 75 15.53 15.62 4.85
N ASN A 76 16.31 15.13 5.81
CA ASN A 76 15.97 15.18 7.23
C ASN A 76 16.11 16.58 7.85
N GLU A 77 17.00 17.41 7.32
CA GLU A 77 17.25 18.77 7.82
C GLU A 77 16.18 19.72 7.27
N ASP A 78 15.90 19.59 5.97
CA ASP A 78 14.96 20.44 5.24
C ASP A 78 13.97 19.59 4.41
N PRO A 79 12.88 19.07 5.00
CA PRO A 79 11.96 18.16 4.31
C PRO A 79 11.36 18.70 3.00
N HIS A 80 11.17 20.02 2.91
CA HIS A 80 10.69 20.68 1.69
C HIS A 80 11.69 20.61 0.52
N LEU A 81 12.98 20.39 0.79
CA LEU A 81 14.02 20.19 -0.23
C LEU A 81 14.12 18.74 -0.71
N SER A 82 13.29 17.82 -0.22
CA SER A 82 13.30 16.43 -0.69
C SER A 82 12.91 16.34 -2.18
N GLU A 83 13.71 15.62 -2.97
CA GLU A 83 13.53 15.44 -4.41
C GLU A 83 12.99 14.04 -4.74
N ILE A 84 11.71 13.82 -4.46
CA ILE A 84 11.09 12.49 -4.61
C ILE A 84 10.55 12.20 -6.02
N GLY A 85 10.48 13.21 -6.90
CA GLY A 85 10.00 13.06 -8.28
C GLY A 85 10.75 12.01 -9.09
N PRO A 86 12.09 12.00 -9.10
CA PRO A 86 12.90 10.98 -9.77
C PRO A 86 12.55 9.55 -9.36
N CYS A 87 12.22 9.29 -8.08
CA CYS A 87 11.84 7.94 -7.63
C CYS A 87 10.62 7.40 -8.39
N PHE A 88 9.60 8.22 -8.62
CA PHE A 88 8.41 7.81 -9.37
C PHE A 88 8.72 7.54 -10.84
N LEU A 89 9.61 8.33 -11.45
CA LEU A 89 10.00 8.18 -12.85
C LEU A 89 10.84 6.92 -13.07
N GLU A 90 11.80 6.66 -12.19
CA GLU A 90 12.65 5.46 -12.25
C GLU A 90 11.85 4.17 -12.07
N HIS A 91 10.76 4.22 -11.29
CA HIS A 91 9.91 3.07 -10.99
C HIS A 91 8.65 2.97 -11.87
N GLN A 92 8.49 3.84 -12.87
CA GLN A 92 7.23 4.01 -13.62
C GLN A 92 6.69 2.70 -14.21
N ASP A 93 7.56 1.88 -14.80
CA ASP A 93 7.18 0.60 -15.41
C ASP A 93 6.74 -0.43 -14.35
N GLY A 94 7.33 -0.35 -13.16
CA GLY A 94 7.02 -1.26 -12.06
C GLY A 94 5.60 -1.09 -11.52
N PHE A 95 4.99 0.09 -11.65
CA PHE A 95 3.58 0.29 -11.28
C PHE A 95 2.59 -0.49 -12.16
N TRP A 96 3.03 -1.04 -13.31
CA TRP A 96 2.15 -1.83 -14.19
C TRP A 96 1.61 -3.10 -13.52
N ILE A 97 2.31 -3.65 -12.52
CA ILE A 97 1.85 -4.83 -11.77
C ILE A 97 0.49 -4.61 -11.06
N TYR A 98 0.14 -3.35 -10.78
CA TYR A 98 -1.17 -3.01 -10.22
C TYR A 98 -2.31 -3.26 -11.21
N SER A 99 -2.05 -3.29 -12.52
CA SER A 99 -3.06 -3.60 -13.54
C SER A 99 -3.62 -5.00 -13.33
N GLU A 100 -2.75 -6.01 -13.20
CA GLU A 100 -3.15 -7.39 -12.89
C GLU A 100 -3.95 -7.46 -11.59
N TYR A 101 -3.46 -6.82 -10.53
CA TYR A 101 -4.13 -6.82 -9.24
C TYR A 101 -5.54 -6.23 -9.31
N CYS A 102 -5.70 -5.09 -9.98
CA CYS A 102 -7.00 -4.45 -10.15
C CYS A 102 -7.97 -5.31 -10.96
N ASN A 103 -7.49 -5.97 -12.03
CA ASN A 103 -8.32 -6.81 -12.88
C ASN A 103 -8.88 -8.03 -12.12
N ASN A 104 -8.09 -8.59 -11.20
CA ASN A 104 -8.46 -9.79 -10.44
C ASN A 104 -9.19 -9.47 -9.11
N HIS A 105 -9.24 -8.20 -8.70
CA HIS A 105 -9.74 -7.81 -7.38
C HIS A 105 -11.22 -8.18 -7.14
N LEU A 106 -12.05 -8.13 -8.18
CA LEU A 106 -13.46 -8.50 -8.06
C LEU A 106 -13.63 -10.01 -7.77
N ASP A 107 -12.85 -10.85 -8.44
CA ASP A 107 -12.87 -12.30 -8.22
C ASP A 107 -12.37 -12.65 -6.82
N ALA A 108 -11.33 -11.96 -6.34
CA ALA A 108 -10.84 -12.07 -4.97
C ALA A 108 -11.95 -11.76 -3.95
N CYS A 109 -12.70 -10.66 -4.13
CA CYS A 109 -13.81 -10.29 -3.25
C CYS A 109 -14.91 -11.35 -3.24
N MET A 110 -15.25 -11.92 -4.41
CA MET A 110 -16.26 -12.96 -4.52
C MET A 110 -15.83 -14.24 -3.82
N GLU A 111 -14.59 -14.69 -4.00
CA GLU A 111 -14.07 -15.89 -3.35
C GLU A 111 -13.97 -15.70 -1.84
N LEU A 112 -13.47 -14.54 -1.39
CA LEU A 112 -13.39 -14.25 0.04
C LEU A 112 -14.77 -14.21 0.69
N SER A 113 -15.78 -13.62 0.03
CA SER A 113 -17.17 -13.62 0.49
C SER A 113 -17.76 -15.03 0.62
N LYS A 114 -17.34 -15.99 -0.22
CA LYS A 114 -17.74 -17.39 -0.08
C LYS A 114 -17.07 -18.04 1.13
N LEU A 115 -15.76 -17.82 1.31
CA LEU A 115 -15.00 -18.42 2.41
C LEU A 115 -15.42 -17.88 3.77
N MET A 116 -15.78 -16.60 3.85
CA MET A 116 -16.28 -15.99 5.07
C MET A 116 -17.64 -16.54 5.54
N LYS A 117 -18.28 -17.46 4.79
CA LYS A 117 -19.45 -18.23 5.26
C LYS A 117 -19.06 -19.41 6.15
N ASP A 118 -17.81 -19.86 6.09
CA ASP A 118 -17.28 -20.93 6.91
C ASP A 118 -16.56 -20.33 8.12
N SER A 119 -17.00 -20.73 9.32
CA SER A 119 -16.50 -20.20 10.59
C SER A 119 -15.00 -20.43 10.76
N ARG A 120 -14.42 -21.47 10.13
CA ARG A 120 -12.98 -21.73 10.17
C ARG A 120 -12.18 -20.57 9.59
N TYR A 121 -12.64 -20.00 8.48
CA TYR A 121 -11.97 -18.84 7.86
C TYR A 121 -12.19 -17.58 8.69
N GLN A 122 -13.40 -17.37 9.22
CA GLN A 122 -13.66 -16.24 10.11
C GLN A 122 -12.73 -16.23 11.32
N HIS A 123 -12.59 -17.38 11.99
CA HIS A 123 -11.73 -17.52 13.16
C HIS A 123 -10.26 -17.38 12.81
N PHE A 124 -9.86 -17.91 11.64
CA PHE A 124 -8.49 -17.77 11.15
C PHE A 124 -8.13 -16.30 10.89
N PHE A 125 -8.95 -15.59 10.12
CA PHE A 125 -8.70 -14.19 9.79
C PHE A 125 -8.71 -13.31 11.05
N GLU A 126 -9.62 -13.56 12.00
CA GLU A 126 -9.63 -12.84 13.27
C GLU A 126 -8.38 -13.13 14.11
N ALA A 127 -7.94 -14.39 14.19
CA ALA A 127 -6.71 -14.75 14.88
C ALA A 127 -5.48 -14.06 14.26
N CYS A 128 -5.38 -14.05 12.92
CA CYS A 128 -4.31 -13.32 12.23
C CYS A 128 -4.37 -11.81 12.50
N ARG A 129 -5.56 -11.21 12.43
CA ARG A 129 -5.75 -9.77 12.69
C ARG A 129 -5.26 -9.40 14.09
N LEU A 130 -5.59 -10.21 15.10
CA LEU A 130 -5.14 -10.01 16.49
C LEU A 130 -3.64 -10.22 16.66
N LEU A 131 -3.07 -11.27 16.06
CA LEU A 131 -1.63 -11.55 16.12
C LEU A 131 -0.79 -10.45 15.46
N GLN A 132 -1.27 -9.92 14.32
CA GLN A 132 -0.61 -8.86 13.57
C GLN A 132 -0.91 -7.45 14.09
N GLN A 133 -1.74 -7.34 15.14
CA GLN A 133 -2.21 -6.08 15.72
C GLN A 133 -2.79 -5.14 14.64
N MET A 134 -3.50 -5.72 13.68
CA MET A 134 -4.15 -4.98 12.60
C MET A 134 -5.36 -4.24 13.16
N ILE A 135 -5.60 -3.04 12.63
CA ILE A 135 -6.84 -2.29 12.91
C ILE A 135 -8.06 -3.14 12.57
N ASP A 136 -9.20 -2.85 13.21
CA ASP A 136 -10.45 -3.61 13.10
C ASP A 136 -11.14 -3.39 11.74
N ILE A 137 -10.44 -3.80 10.69
CA ILE A 137 -10.88 -3.82 9.30
C ILE A 137 -10.78 -5.29 8.85
N ALA A 138 -11.82 -5.77 8.20
CA ALA A 138 -11.83 -7.11 7.64
C ALA A 138 -10.81 -7.24 6.49
N ILE A 139 -10.40 -8.47 6.18
CA ILE A 139 -9.33 -8.73 5.21
C ILE A 139 -9.64 -8.19 3.81
N ASP A 140 -10.92 -8.09 3.41
CA ASP A 140 -11.38 -7.45 2.18
C ASP A 140 -10.98 -5.97 2.11
N GLY A 141 -11.13 -5.23 3.21
CA GLY A 141 -10.70 -3.84 3.31
C GLY A 141 -9.19 -3.67 3.16
N PHE A 142 -8.40 -4.61 3.68
CA PHE A 142 -6.95 -4.62 3.48
C PHE A 142 -6.56 -4.94 2.02
N LEU A 143 -7.22 -5.91 1.39
CA LEU A 143 -7.00 -6.25 -0.02
C LEU A 143 -7.40 -5.12 -0.99
N LEU A 144 -8.25 -4.18 -0.56
CA LEU A 144 -8.59 -2.98 -1.35
C LEU A 144 -7.49 -1.91 -1.33
N THR A 145 -6.55 -1.97 -0.38
CA THR A 145 -5.54 -0.90 -0.20
C THR A 145 -4.63 -0.67 -1.41
N PRO A 146 -4.18 -1.67 -2.20
CA PRO A 146 -3.38 -1.41 -3.41
C PRO A 146 -4.16 -0.65 -4.49
N VAL A 147 -5.44 -1.00 -4.68
CA VAL A 147 -6.34 -0.31 -5.63
C VAL A 147 -6.54 1.15 -5.22
N GLN A 148 -6.73 1.41 -3.92
CA GLN A 148 -6.82 2.77 -3.41
C GLN A 148 -5.51 3.53 -3.57
N LYS A 149 -4.37 2.85 -3.35
CA LYS A 149 -3.06 3.49 -3.34
C LYS A 149 -2.66 3.99 -4.72
N ILE A 150 -2.83 3.17 -5.76
CA ILE A 150 -2.50 3.56 -7.13
C ILE A 150 -3.32 4.79 -7.59
N CYS A 151 -4.56 4.93 -7.10
CA CYS A 151 -5.42 6.08 -7.38
C CYS A 151 -5.03 7.35 -6.59
N LYS A 152 -4.33 7.21 -5.45
CA LYS A 152 -3.93 8.34 -4.60
C LYS A 152 -2.67 9.05 -5.11
N TYR A 153 -1.76 8.36 -5.79
CA TYR A 153 -0.50 8.96 -6.23
C TYR A 153 -0.68 10.23 -7.09
N PRO A 154 -1.56 10.27 -8.11
CA PRO A 154 -1.78 11.50 -8.88
C PRO A 154 -2.26 12.67 -8.02
N LEU A 155 -3.11 12.42 -7.01
CA LEU A 155 -3.62 13.45 -6.11
C LEU A 155 -2.52 13.98 -5.19
N GLN A 156 -1.69 13.09 -4.64
CA GLN A 156 -0.57 13.46 -3.77
C GLN A 156 0.49 14.26 -4.54
N LEU A 157 0.82 13.85 -5.78
CA LEU A 157 1.77 14.55 -6.64
C LEU A 157 1.23 15.91 -7.11
N ALA A 158 -0.08 16.03 -7.38
CA ALA A 158 -0.69 17.30 -7.73
C ALA A 158 -0.66 18.31 -6.56
N GLU A 159 -0.93 17.84 -5.32
CA GLU A 159 -0.83 18.71 -4.13
C GLU A 159 0.63 19.07 -3.83
N LEU A 160 1.59 18.18 -4.10
CA LEU A 160 3.02 18.50 -4.01
C LEU A 160 3.40 19.61 -5.00
N LEU A 161 3.02 19.44 -6.27
CA LEU A 161 3.32 20.39 -7.34
C LEU A 161 2.78 21.79 -7.04
N LYS A 162 1.58 21.89 -6.46
CA LYS A 162 0.96 23.16 -6.05
C LYS A 162 1.82 24.00 -5.10
N TYR A 163 2.66 23.37 -4.28
CA TYR A 163 3.57 24.06 -3.35
C TYR A 163 5.04 23.98 -3.78
N THR A 164 5.31 23.60 -5.04
CA THR A 164 6.66 23.55 -5.60
C THR A 164 6.91 24.80 -6.43
N ALA A 165 8.02 25.50 -6.19
CA ALA A 165 8.41 26.64 -7.02
C ALA A 165 8.90 26.14 -8.40
N GLN A 166 8.84 27.00 -9.44
CA GLN A 166 9.27 26.60 -10.79
C GLN A 166 10.79 26.40 -10.91
N ASP A 167 11.53 27.01 -10.01
CA ASP A 167 12.99 26.97 -9.87
C ASP A 167 13.44 26.03 -8.74
N HIS A 168 12.50 25.25 -8.16
CA HIS A 168 12.82 24.20 -7.18
C HIS A 168 13.68 23.11 -7.83
#